data_AF-A0AAW3TW99-F1
#
_entry.id   AF-A0AAW3TW99-F1
#
_cell.length_a   1.000
_cell.length_b   1.000
_cell.length_c   1.000
_cell.angle_alpha   90.00
_cell.angle_beta   90.00
_cell.angle_gamma   90.00
#
_symmetry.space_group_name_H-M   'P 1'
#
loop_
_entity.id
_entity.type
_entity.pdbx_description
1 polymer ?
#
loop_
_entity_poly.entity_id
_entity_poly.type
_entity_poly.pdbx_seq_one_letter_code
_entity_poly.pdbx_strand_id
1 'polypeptide(L)' 'MKHEADIVPRPRRIPDASDFARAKAACAAGAPVEHVVVGQWLLTWGKPGRKTFEDWLNDQNG' A
#
# COMPACT_ATOMS: atom_id res chain seq x y z
N MET A 1 -0.72 36.12 13.05
CA MET A 1 -0.88 35.52 11.71
C MET A 1 -1.31 34.08 11.90
N LYS A 2 -2.46 33.67 11.35
CA LYS A 2 -2.82 32.24 11.25
C LYS A 2 -2.10 31.71 10.02
N HIS A 3 -1.09 30.87 10.20
CA HIS A 3 -0.54 30.10 9.09
C HIS A 3 -1.51 28.95 8.84
N GLU A 4 -2.45 29.13 7.91
CA GLU A 4 -3.10 27.96 7.32
C GLU A 4 -2.01 27.22 6.53
N ALA A 5 -1.76 25.98 6.94
CA ALA A 5 -0.88 25.13 6.16
C ALA A 5 -1.63 24.81 4.87
N ASP A 6 -1.28 25.50 3.78
CA ASP A 6 -1.70 25.17 2.41
C ASP A 6 -1.06 23.84 1.99
N ILE A 7 -1.47 22.75 2.64
CA ILE A 7 -1.12 21.40 2.24
C ILE A 7 -2.09 21.04 1.12
N VAL A 8 -1.69 21.34 -0.12
CA VAL A 8 -2.40 20.87 -1.30
C VAL A 8 -2.48 19.33 -1.22
N PRO A 9 -3.69 18.72 -1.23
CA PRO A 9 -3.82 17.27 -1.19
C PRO A 9 -3.12 16.67 -2.41
N ARG A 10 -2.02 15.95 -2.19
CA ARG A 10 -1.38 15.18 -3.27
C ARG A 10 -2.35 14.06 -3.68
N PRO A 11 -2.69 13.91 -4.98
CA PRO A 11 -3.53 12.81 -5.42
C PRO A 11 -2.90 11.48 -4.99
N ARG A 12 -3.67 10.65 -4.29
CA ARG A 12 -3.22 9.32 -3.88
C ARG A 12 -3.07 8.46 -5.13
N ARG A 13 -1.84 8.01 -5.40
CA ARG A 13 -1.59 6.97 -6.40
C ARG A 13 -2.25 5.68 -5.94
N ILE A 14 -3.08 5.09 -6.78
CA ILE A 14 -3.66 3.76 -6.55
C ILE A 14 -2.68 2.74 -7.16
N PRO A 15 -2.24 1.71 -6.44
CA PRO A 15 -1.38 0.67 -6.99
C PRO A 15 -2.11 -0.10 -8.10
N ASP A 16 -1.40 -0.43 -9.16
CA ASP A 16 -1.90 -1.27 -10.26
C ASP A 16 -1.43 -2.73 -10.15
N ALA A 17 -1.83 -3.57 -11.11
CA ALA A 17 -1.44 -4.98 -11.17
C ALA A 17 0.09 -5.18 -11.23
N SER A 18 0.83 -4.27 -11.90
CA SER A 18 2.28 -4.33 -11.98
C SER A 18 2.95 -3.99 -10.65
N ASP A 19 2.40 -3.03 -9.90
CA ASP A 19 2.82 -2.73 -8.53
C ASP A 19 2.64 -3.96 -7.63
N PHE A 20 1.51 -4.65 -7.71
CA PHE A 20 1.30 -5.88 -6.92
C PHE A 20 2.23 -7.02 -7.34
N ALA A 21 2.47 -7.22 -8.63
CA ALA A 21 3.40 -8.24 -9.12
C ALA A 21 4.84 -7.98 -8.63
N ARG A 22 5.29 -6.72 -8.67
CA ARG A 22 6.60 -6.31 -8.17
C ARG A 22 6.71 -6.43 -6.66
N ALA A 23 5.66 -6.07 -5.93
CA ALA A 23 5.60 -6.27 -4.48
C ALA A 23 5.69 -7.75 -4.09
N LYS A 24 5.02 -8.66 -4.82
CA LYS A 24 5.12 -10.11 -4.61
C LYS A 24 6.54 -10.60 -4.83
N ALA A 25 7.18 -10.19 -5.93
CA ALA A 25 8.56 -10.57 -6.24
C ALA A 25 9.55 -10.04 -5.18
N ALA A 26 9.39 -8.79 -4.75
CA ALA A 26 10.22 -8.19 -3.70
C ALA A 26 10.04 -8.91 -2.36
N CYS A 27 8.82 -9.23 -1.97
CA CYS A 27 8.53 -9.98 -0.74
C CYS A 27 9.19 -11.37 -0.76
N ALA A 28 9.08 -12.11 -1.87
CA ALA A 28 9.72 -13.41 -2.03
C ALA A 28 11.26 -13.34 -1.99
N ALA A 29 11.84 -12.22 -2.43
CA ALA A 29 13.27 -11.97 -2.39
C ALA A 29 13.78 -11.40 -1.05
N GLY A 30 12.90 -11.13 -0.07
CA GLY A 30 13.25 -10.44 1.17
C GLY A 30 13.66 -8.96 0.96
N ALA A 31 13.21 -8.35 -0.13
CA ALA A 31 13.52 -6.98 -0.51
C ALA A 31 12.42 -5.99 -0.05
N PRO A 32 12.73 -4.69 0.09
CA PRO A 32 11.74 -3.67 0.40
C PRO A 32 10.64 -3.57 -0.64
N VAL A 33 9.39 -3.39 -0.20
CA VAL A 33 8.20 -3.22 -1.05
C VAL A 33 7.84 -1.73 -1.18
N GLU A 34 7.26 -1.33 -2.32
CA GLU A 34 6.85 0.05 -2.54
C GLU A 34 5.80 0.53 -1.53
N HIS A 35 5.98 1.78 -1.06
CA HIS A 35 5.08 2.43 -0.11
C HIS A 35 3.63 2.52 -0.57
N VAL A 36 3.37 2.54 -1.89
CA VAL A 36 2.00 2.62 -2.44
C VAL A 36 1.21 1.33 -2.15
N VAL A 37 1.87 0.16 -2.24
CA VAL A 37 1.25 -1.14 -1.93
C VAL A 37 1.09 -1.31 -0.42
N VAL A 38 2.11 -0.93 0.36
CA VAL A 38 2.04 -0.94 1.83
C VAL A 38 0.93 -0.01 2.32
N GLY A 39 0.81 1.18 1.74
CA GLY A 39 -0.25 2.12 2.07
C GLY A 39 -1.65 1.53 1.83
N GLN A 40 -1.84 0.78 0.73
CA GLN A 40 -3.10 0.11 0.44
C GLN A 40 -3.44 -0.97 1.48
N TRP A 41 -2.45 -1.74 1.95
CA TRP A 41 -2.63 -2.68 3.06
C TRP A 41 -2.98 -1.97 4.38
N LEU A 42 -2.31 -0.86 4.69
CA LEU A 42 -2.60 -0.10 5.92
C LEU A 42 -4.04 0.44 5.96
N LEU A 43 -4.67 0.71 4.81
CA LEU A 43 -6.08 1.10 4.74
C LEU A 43 -7.06 -0.03 5.15
N THR A 44 -6.59 -1.27 5.31
CA THR A 44 -7.39 -2.36 5.86
C THR A 44 -7.32 -2.43 7.39
N TRP A 45 -6.43 -1.66 8.03
CA TRP A 45 -6.35 -1.64 9.50
C TRP A 45 -7.62 -1.04 10.10
N GLY A 46 -8.12 -1.69 11.17
CA GLY A 46 -9.39 -1.33 11.80
C GLY A 46 -10.63 -1.95 11.14
N LYS A 47 -10.47 -2.73 10.06
CA LYS A 47 -11.56 -3.52 9.47
C LYS A 47 -11.55 -4.96 9.99
N PRO A 48 -12.72 -5.58 10.23
CA PRO A 48 -12.81 -7.01 10.52
C PRO A 48 -12.14 -7.85 9.42
N GLY A 49 -11.51 -8.97 9.79
CA GLY A 49 -10.85 -9.84 8.82
C GLY A 49 -9.49 -9.34 8.32
N ARG A 50 -8.79 -8.50 9.10
CA ARG A 50 -7.43 -8.05 8.77
C ARG A 50 -6.49 -9.25 8.60
N LYS A 51 -5.81 -9.29 7.46
CA LYS A 51 -4.77 -10.28 7.14
C LYS A 51 -3.38 -9.73 7.43
N THR A 52 -2.40 -10.64 7.56
CA THR A 52 -0.98 -10.25 7.52
C THR A 52 -0.67 -9.59 6.18
N PHE A 53 0.45 -8.87 6.09
CA PHE A 53 0.81 -8.23 4.83
C PHE A 53 0.96 -9.27 3.70
N GLU A 54 1.60 -10.40 3.97
CA GLU A 54 1.83 -11.47 3.01
C GLU A 54 0.52 -12.14 2.56
N ASP A 55 -0.35 -12.51 3.51
CA ASP A 55 -1.65 -13.12 3.19
C ASP A 55 -2.53 -12.17 2.39
N TRP A 56 -2.54 -10.89 2.78
CA TRP A 56 -3.27 -9.85 2.05
C TRP A 56 -2.70 -9.65 0.64
N LEU A 57 -1.38 -9.62 0.50
CA LEU A 57 -0.69 -9.42 -0.78
C LEU A 57 -0.96 -10.59 -1.74
N ASN A 58 -1.07 -11.82 -1.23
CA ASN A 58 -1.42 -13.00 -2.01
C ASN A 58 -2.84 -12.94 -2.57
N ASP A 59 -3.78 -12.30 -1.86
CA ASP A 59 -5.13 -12.05 -2.39
C ASP A 59 -5.18 -10.95 -3.46
N GLN A 60 -4.17 -10.06 -3.51
CA GLN A 60 -4.17 -8.97 -4.48
C GLN A 60 -3.84 -9.55 -5.85
N ASN A 61 -4.73 -9.38 -6.81
CA ASN A 61 -4.47 -9.81 -8.17
C ASN A 61 -3.38 -8.95 -8.82
N GLY A 62 -2.40 -9.65 -9.40
CA GLY A 62 -1.64 -9.20 -10.55
C GLY A 62 -2.02 -10.13 -11.69
#